data_AF-A0A8G1VZR1-F1
#
_entry.id   AF-A0A8G1VZR1-F1
#
_cell.length_a   1.000
_cell.length_b   1.000
_cell.length_c   1.000
_cell.angle_alpha   90.00
_cell.angle_beta   90.00
_cell.angle_gamma   90.00
#
_symmetry.space_group_name_H-M   'P 1'
#
loop_
_entity.id
_entity.type
_entity.pdbx_description
1 polymer ?
#
loop_
_entity_poly.entity_id
_entity_poly.type
_entity_poly.pdbx_seq_one_letter_code
_entity_poly.pdbx_strand_id
1 'polypeptide(L)' 'MTISENRNIIIVGVGSLMTKSLALWLASLGWNIALMSRSEQNPSAIAKEVREAQKSPAA' A
#
# COMPACT_ATOMS: atom_id res chain seq x y z
N MET A 1 2.03 -11.31 17.47
CA MET A 1 2.35 -9.91 17.12
C MET A 1 1.04 -9.21 16.80
N THR A 2 0.60 -8.28 17.64
CA THR A 2 -0.61 -7.47 17.38
C THR A 2 -0.23 -6.27 16.53
N ILE A 3 -0.67 -6.26 15.28
CA ILE A 3 -0.48 -5.14 14.38
C ILE A 3 -1.68 -4.22 14.56
N SER A 4 -1.42 -3.00 15.02
CA SER A 4 -2.45 -1.97 15.24
C SER A 4 -3.20 -1.67 13.95
N GLU A 5 -4.52 -1.71 13.99
CA GLU A 5 -5.37 -1.27 12.89
C GLU A 5 -5.24 0.26 12.66
N ASN A 6 -5.61 0.72 11.46
CA ASN A 6 -5.76 2.14 11.10
C ASN A 6 -4.51 3.04 11.31
N ARG A 7 -3.33 2.56 10.94
CA ARG A 7 -2.09 3.35 11.01
C ARG A 7 -1.81 4.09 9.70
N ASN A 8 -1.09 5.20 9.79
CA ASN A 8 -0.60 5.95 8.62
C ASN A 8 0.85 5.57 8.35
N ILE A 9 1.19 5.22 7.11
CA ILE A 9 2.56 4.88 6.70
C ILE A 9 2.91 5.54 5.36
N ILE A 10 4.18 5.89 5.20
CA ILE A 10 4.74 6.37 3.94
C ILE A 10 5.73 5.32 3.43
N ILE A 11 5.55 4.88 2.19
CA ILE A 11 6.48 3.96 1.51
C ILE A 11 7.22 4.73 0.42
N VAL A 12 8.54 4.84 0.54
CA VAL A 12 9.42 5.53 -0.40
C VAL A 12 10.13 4.51 -1.29
N GLY A 13 10.18 4.74 -2.60
CA GLY A 13 10.76 3.81 -3.56
C GLY A 13 9.79 2.70 -3.98
N VAL A 14 8.52 3.05 -4.15
CA VAL A 14 7.49 2.13 -4.62
C VAL A 14 7.72 1.84 -6.10
N GLY A 15 8.08 0.60 -6.42
CA GLY A 15 8.43 0.19 -7.78
C GLY A 15 8.98 -1.24 -7.89
N SER A 16 9.47 -1.80 -6.77
CA SER A 16 9.82 -3.23 -6.70
C SER A 16 8.60 -4.08 -6.32
N LEU A 17 8.64 -5.37 -6.69
CA LEU A 17 7.61 -6.35 -6.31
C LEU A 17 7.41 -6.40 -4.78
N MET A 18 8.50 -6.30 -4.01
CA MET A 18 8.48 -6.36 -2.54
C MET A 18 7.71 -5.19 -1.91
N THR A 19 8.00 -3.96 -2.34
CA THR A 19 7.31 -2.76 -1.80
C THR A 19 5.83 -2.77 -2.16
N LYS A 20 5.48 -3.30 -3.33
CA LYS A 20 4.08 -3.49 -3.75
C LYS A 20 3.35 -4.52 -2.88
N SER A 21 3.93 -5.70 -2.67
CA SER A 21 3.34 -6.74 -1.81
C SER A 21 3.12 -6.26 -0.38
N LEU A 22 4.08 -5.51 0.17
CA LEU A 22 3.94 -4.90 1.49
C LEU A 22 2.79 -3.88 1.53
N ALA A 23 2.72 -2.99 0.54
CA ALA A 23 1.65 -1.99 0.47
C ALA A 23 0.26 -2.64 0.37
N LEU A 24 0.12 -3.70 -0.43
CA LEU A 24 -1.14 -4.44 -0.56
C LEU A 24 -1.54 -5.11 0.76
N TRP A 25 -0.59 -5.76 1.44
CA TRP A 25 -0.86 -6.40 2.72
C TRP A 25 -1.25 -5.38 3.79
N LEU A 26 -0.54 -4.26 3.90
CA LEU A 26 -0.90 -3.19 4.84
C LEU A 26 -2.26 -2.56 4.51
N ALA A 27 -2.58 -2.41 3.23
CA ALA A 27 -3.89 -1.93 2.80
C ALA A 27 -5.02 -2.88 3.20
N SER A 28 -4.79 -4.19 3.12
CA SER A 28 -5.76 -5.20 3.57
C SER A 28 -6.05 -5.12 5.08
N LEU A 29 -5.13 -4.56 5.86
CA LEU A 29 -5.28 -4.29 7.30
C LEU A 29 -5.94 -2.94 7.60
N GLY A 30 -6.42 -2.21 6.57
CA GLY A 30 -7.06 -0.91 6.72
C GLY A 30 -6.10 0.26 6.98
N TRP A 31 -4.80 0.08 6.73
CA TRP A 31 -3.82 1.15 6.94
C TRP A 31 -3.92 2.21 5.84
N ASN A 32 -3.71 3.47 6.18
CA ASN A 32 -3.60 4.56 5.20
C ASN A 32 -2.17 4.65 4.70
N ILE A 33 -1.99 4.57 3.38
CA ILE A 33 -0.67 4.42 2.76
C ILE A 33 -0.42 5.57 1.79
N ALA A 34 0.65 6.32 2.01
CA ALA A 34 1.20 7.25 1.03
C ALA A 34 2.35 6.58 0.27
N LEU A 35 2.28 6.57 -1.06
CA LEU A 35 3.29 5.98 -1.93
C LEU A 35 4.12 7.09 -2.57
N MET A 36 5.44 7.03 -2.39
CA MET A 36 6.39 7.95 -3.01
C MET A 36 7.34 7.18 -3.93
N SER A 37 7.47 7.61 -5.18
CA SER A 37 8.43 7.08 -6.15
C SER A 37 9.22 8.23 -6.77
N ARG A 38 10.46 7.95 -7.17
CA ARG A 38 11.28 8.89 -7.97
C ARG A 38 10.89 8.90 -9.45
N SER A 39 10.23 7.85 -9.95
CA SER A 39 9.75 7.78 -11.33
C SER A 39 8.22 7.90 -11.39
N GLU A 40 7.72 8.81 -12.23
CA GLU A 40 6.29 9.11 -12.42
C GLU A 40 5.49 7.99 -13.08
N GLN A 41 6.15 7.00 -13.70
CA GLN A 41 5.47 6.09 -14.63
C GLN A 41 4.66 4.97 -13.97
N ASN A 42 4.77 4.75 -12.64
CA ASN A 42 4.11 3.63 -11.95
C ASN A 42 3.38 3.90 -10.61
N PRO A 43 3.47 5.06 -9.92
CA PRO A 43 2.85 5.22 -8.62
C PRO A 43 1.31 5.21 -8.69
N SER A 44 0.72 5.74 -9.76
CA SER A 44 -0.74 5.80 -9.92
C SER A 44 -1.39 4.41 -10.09
N ALA A 45 -0.76 3.50 -10.83
CA ALA A 45 -1.25 2.13 -11.00
C ALA A 45 -1.19 1.36 -9.68
N ILE A 46 -0.08 1.47 -8.94
CA ILE A 46 0.09 0.83 -7.64
C ILE A 46 -0.87 1.45 -6.61
N ALA A 47 -1.07 2.76 -6.61
CA ALA A 47 -2.04 3.43 -5.74
C ALA A 47 -3.47 2.92 -6.00
N LYS A 48 -3.84 2.66 -7.25
CA LYS A 48 -5.14 2.07 -7.60
C LYS A 48 -5.28 0.67 -7.01
N GLU A 49 -4.29 -0.20 -7.18
CA GLU A 49 -4.31 -1.56 -6.64
C GLU A 49 -4.37 -1.58 -5.10
N VAL A 50 -3.56 -0.73 -4.45
CA VAL A 50 -3.56 -0.57 -2.99
C VAL A 50 -4.92 -0.08 -2.49
N ARG A 51 -5.57 0.83 -3.22
CA ARG A 51 -6.92 1.33 -2.88
C ARG A 51 -8.00 0.26 -3.04
N GLU A 52 -7.90 -0.60 -4.04
CA GLU A 52 -8.84 -1.73 -4.20
C GLU A 52 -8.64 -2.78 -3.09
N ALA A 53 -7.40 -3.04 -2.67
CA ALA A 53 -7.10 -3.92 -1.54
C ALA A 53 -7.65 -3.41 -0.19
N GLN A 54 -7.82 -2.09 -0.03
CA GLN A 54 -8.52 -1.52 1.14
C GLN A 54 -10.04 -1.71 1.11
N LYS A 55 -10.66 -1.73 -0.08
CA LYS A 55 -12.12 -1.84 -0.24
C LYS A 55 -12.63 -3.26 -0.11
N SER A 56 -11.79 -4.24 -0.37
CA SER A 56 -12.08 -5.65 -0.17
C SER A 56 -11.29 -6.12 1.05
N PRO A 57 -11.74 -5.78 2.29
CA PRO A 57 -11.16 -6.40 3.46
C PRO A 57 -11.31 -7.90 3.27
N ALA A 58 -10.18 -8.61 3.33
CA ALA A 58 -10.20 -10.06 3.28
C ALA A 58 -11.18 -10.54 4.36
N ALA A 59 -12.27 -11.18 3.93
CA ALA A 59 -13.28 -11.78 4.79
C ALA A 59 -12.67 -12.88 5.67
#